data_AF-A0A9K3ILA3-F1
#
_entry.id   AF-A0A9K3ILA3-F1
#
_cell.length_a   1.000
_cell.length_b   1.000
_cell.length_c   1.000
_cell.angle_alpha   90.00
_cell.angle_beta   90.00
_cell.angle_gamma   90.00
#
_symmetry.space_group_name_H-M   'P 1'
#
loop_
_entity.id
_entity.type
_entity.pdbx_description
1 polymer ?
#
loop_
_entity_poly.entity_id
_entity_poly.type
_entity_poly.pdbx_seq_one_letter_code
_entity_poly.pdbx_strand_id
1 'polypeptide(L)'
;MSPEWGSPARLSVFKKLMPCKVEGKVKESFAVVKRSEMPYEDFKKSMMEMIVENQMYEESDLKQLLQCFLSLNSWYHHGVIMEAFTEIWNTMFLDP
;
A
#
# COMPACT_ATOMS: atom_id res chain seq x y z
N MET A 1 -30.32 -3.40 -34.04
CA MET A 1 -29.52 -4.59 -33.63
C MET A 1 -28.22 -4.08 -33.07
N SER A 2 -28.03 -4.19 -31.75
CA SER A 2 -26.87 -3.69 -31.02
C SER A 2 -25.71 -4.69 -31.09
N PRO A 3 -24.44 -4.25 -31.04
CA PRO A 3 -23.30 -5.13 -31.21
C PRO A 3 -23.03 -5.98 -29.95
N GLU A 4 -22.58 -7.20 -30.18
CA GLU A 4 -22.26 -8.18 -29.13
C GLU A 4 -21.00 -7.77 -28.38
N TRP A 5 -21.14 -7.49 -27.08
CA TRP A 5 -20.03 -7.22 -26.19
C TRP A 5 -19.36 -8.54 -25.78
N GLY A 6 -18.11 -8.71 -26.18
CA GLY A 6 -17.29 -9.88 -25.89
C GLY A 6 -17.12 -10.20 -24.40
N SER A 7 -16.83 -11.48 -24.14
CA SER A 7 -16.85 -12.22 -22.87
C SER A 7 -16.37 -11.51 -21.58
N PRO A 8 -16.99 -11.81 -20.42
CA PRO A 8 -16.80 -11.12 -19.13
C PRO A 8 -15.52 -11.51 -18.35
N ALA A 9 -14.59 -12.25 -18.93
CA ALA A 9 -13.47 -12.85 -18.18
C ALA A 9 -12.44 -11.83 -17.65
N ARG A 10 -12.45 -10.57 -18.13
CA ARG A 10 -11.56 -9.52 -17.63
C ARG A 10 -12.04 -8.80 -16.38
N LEU A 11 -13.28 -9.01 -15.93
CA LEU A 11 -13.86 -8.28 -14.79
C LEU A 11 -13.53 -8.89 -13.42
N SER A 12 -13.01 -10.12 -13.34
CA SER A 12 -12.84 -10.84 -12.07
C SER A 12 -11.59 -10.44 -11.28
N VAL A 13 -10.46 -10.15 -11.96
CA VAL A 13 -9.18 -9.78 -11.31
C VAL A 13 -9.26 -8.40 -10.65
N PHE A 14 -10.00 -7.46 -11.26
CA PHE A 14 -10.17 -6.12 -10.72
C PHE A 14 -10.92 -6.07 -9.38
N LYS A 15 -11.63 -7.14 -8.98
CA LYS A 15 -12.30 -7.20 -7.67
C LYS A 15 -11.33 -7.24 -6.48
N LYS A 16 -10.05 -7.58 -6.68
CA LYS A 16 -9.05 -7.71 -5.60
C LYS A 16 -8.14 -6.49 -5.45
N LEU A 17 -8.28 -5.49 -6.32
CA LEU A 17 -7.54 -4.24 -6.25
C LEU A 17 -8.36 -3.23 -5.45
N MET A 18 -7.85 -2.82 -4.28
CA MET A 18 -8.47 -1.80 -3.45
C MET A 18 -7.71 -0.48 -3.64
N PRO A 19 -8.34 0.56 -4.21
CA PRO A 19 -7.72 1.88 -4.28
C PRO A 19 -7.66 2.49 -2.88
N CYS A 20 -6.53 3.09 -2.56
CA CYS A 20 -6.39 3.86 -1.34
C CYS A 20 -7.24 5.13 -1.42
N LYS A 21 -7.96 5.47 -0.34
CA LYS A 21 -8.76 6.72 -0.28
C LYS A 21 -7.92 7.94 0.08
N VAL A 22 -6.62 7.77 0.29
CA VAL A 22 -5.68 8.83 0.65
C VAL A 22 -5.27 9.58 -0.63
N GLU A 23 -5.25 10.90 -0.57
CA GLU A 23 -4.78 11.75 -1.66
C GLU A 23 -3.24 11.72 -1.78
N GLY A 24 -2.71 12.20 -2.91
CA GLY A 24 -1.27 12.28 -3.15
C GLY A 24 -0.66 11.03 -3.79
N LYS A 25 0.63 10.79 -3.57
CA LYS A 25 1.44 9.85 -4.38
C LYS A 25 0.97 8.39 -4.31
N VAL A 26 0.27 8.01 -3.25
CA VAL A 26 -0.29 6.65 -3.07
C VAL A 26 -1.56 6.39 -3.88
N LYS A 27 -2.22 7.43 -4.39
CA LYS A 27 -3.53 7.32 -5.07
C LYS A 27 -3.45 6.58 -6.40
N GLU A 28 -2.30 6.61 -7.06
CA GLU A 28 -2.08 5.94 -8.35
C GLU A 28 -1.72 4.46 -8.21
N SER A 29 -1.49 4.00 -6.98
CA SER A 29 -1.12 2.61 -6.68
C SER A 29 -2.33 1.76 -6.29
N PHE A 30 -2.23 0.45 -6.54
CA PHE A 30 -3.28 -0.51 -6.20
C PHE A 30 -2.82 -1.46 -5.10
N ALA A 31 -3.66 -1.63 -4.07
CA ALA A 31 -3.39 -2.60 -3.03
C ALA A 31 -3.70 -4.03 -3.50
N VAL A 32 -2.81 -4.97 -3.17
CA VAL A 32 -3.00 -6.40 -3.43
C VAL A 32 -3.03 -7.15 -2.10
N VAL A 33 -4.10 -7.92 -1.86
CA VAL A 33 -4.23 -8.71 -0.63
C VAL A 33 -3.29 -9.92 -0.66
N LYS A 34 -2.37 -9.97 0.31
CA LYS A 34 -1.47 -11.09 0.61
C LYS A 34 -1.94 -11.80 1.88
N ARG A 35 -1.77 -13.13 1.94
CA ARG A 35 -1.77 -13.89 3.19
C ARG A 35 -0.31 -13.98 3.63
N SER A 36 -0.02 -13.58 4.86
CA SER A 36 1.34 -13.45 5.36
C SER A 36 1.53 -14.30 6.62
N GLU A 37 2.65 -15.01 6.69
CA GLU A 37 3.15 -15.67 7.91
C GLU A 37 4.14 -14.78 8.67
N MET A 38 4.68 -13.74 8.01
CA MET A 38 5.61 -12.76 8.58
C MET A 38 5.14 -11.32 8.30
N PRO A 39 4.06 -10.85 8.97
CA PRO A 39 3.41 -9.58 8.62
C PRO A 39 4.36 -8.38 8.70
N TYR A 40 5.28 -8.38 9.66
CA TYR A 40 6.28 -7.32 9.84
C TYR A 40 7.14 -7.11 8.57
N GLU A 41 7.81 -8.16 8.13
CA GLU A 41 8.70 -8.11 6.96
C GLU A 41 7.93 -7.80 5.68
N ASP A 42 6.71 -8.34 5.53
CA ASP A 42 5.88 -8.06 4.37
C ASP A 42 5.41 -6.61 4.30
N PHE A 43 5.03 -6.01 5.43
CA PHE A 43 4.68 -4.59 5.49
C PHE A 43 5.90 -3.71 5.23
N LYS A 44 7.03 -4.00 5.88
CA LYS A 44 8.29 -3.26 5.69
C LYS A 44 8.73 -3.26 4.23
N LYS A 45 8.74 -4.44 3.60
CA LYS A 45 9.07 -4.60 2.19
C LYS A 45 8.11 -3.82 1.29
N SER A 46 6.80 -3.94 1.52
CA SER A 46 5.81 -3.25 0.69
C SER A 46 5.89 -1.72 0.83
N MET A 47 6.21 -1.20 2.02
CA MET A 47 6.44 0.23 2.23
C MET A 47 7.70 0.70 1.51
N MET A 48 8.80 -0.05 1.58
CA MET A 48 10.04 0.29 0.87
C MET A 48 9.85 0.27 -0.66
N GLU A 49 9.12 -0.71 -1.18
CA GLU A 49 8.75 -0.77 -2.61
C GLU A 49 7.99 0.52 -3.01
N MET A 50 6.97 0.90 -2.24
CA MET A 50 6.22 2.14 -2.48
C MET A 50 7.09 3.39 -2.43
N ILE A 51 8.03 3.47 -1.48
CA ILE A 51 8.93 4.61 -1.31
C ILE A 51 9.84 4.79 -2.52
N VAL A 52 10.46 3.70 -2.97
CA VAL A 52 11.40 3.73 -4.09
C VAL A 52 10.66 3.97 -5.41
N GLU A 53 9.56 3.24 -5.66
CA GLU A 53 8.85 3.31 -6.93
C GLU A 53 8.12 4.65 -7.13
N ASN A 54 7.59 5.25 -6.06
CA ASN A 54 6.84 6.51 -6.13
C ASN A 54 7.64 7.72 -5.62
N GLN A 55 8.95 7.55 -5.39
CA GLN A 55 9.86 8.62 -4.96
C GLN A 55 9.33 9.38 -3.71
N MET A 56 8.94 8.62 -2.69
CA MET A 56 8.32 9.15 -1.46
C MET A 56 9.40 9.40 -0.40
N TYR A 57 10.20 10.45 -0.57
CA TYR A 57 11.35 10.74 0.30
C TYR A 57 11.10 11.84 1.32
N GLU A 58 9.97 12.54 1.22
CA GLU A 58 9.59 13.60 2.15
C GLU A 58 8.81 13.03 3.34
N GLU A 59 8.89 13.68 4.50
CA GLU A 59 8.11 13.30 5.69
C GLU A 59 6.60 13.28 5.40
N SER A 60 6.11 14.22 4.60
CA SER A 60 4.69 14.28 4.20
C SER A 60 4.29 13.09 3.33
N ASP A 61 5.19 12.56 2.52
CA ASP A 61 4.94 11.38 1.71
C ASP A 61 4.85 10.13 2.61
N LEU A 62 5.80 9.95 3.54
CA LEU A 62 5.77 8.81 4.47
C LEU A 62 4.52 8.83 5.36
N LYS A 63 4.05 10.00 5.79
CA LYS A 63 2.77 10.14 6.52
C LYS A 63 1.58 9.68 5.66
N GLN A 64 1.52 10.06 4.39
CA GLN A 64 0.49 9.59 3.46
C GLN A 64 0.55 8.07 3.28
N LEU A 65 1.76 7.51 3.16
CA LEU A 65 1.98 6.08 3.05
C LEU A 65 1.43 5.32 4.27
N LEU A 66 1.77 5.77 5.48
CA LEU A 66 1.27 5.18 6.71
C LEU A 66 -0.27 5.23 6.78
N GLN A 67 -0.87 6.39 6.53
CA GLN A 67 -2.32 6.54 6.50
C GLN A 67 -2.96 5.58 5.52
N CYS A 68 -2.33 5.37 4.35
CA CYS A 68 -2.82 4.46 3.35
C CYS A 68 -2.85 3.01 3.85
N PHE A 69 -1.74 2.51 4.40
CA PHE A 69 -1.65 1.16 4.96
C PHE A 69 -2.65 0.94 6.10
N LEU A 70 -2.81 1.92 6.99
CA LEU A 70 -3.79 1.84 8.09
C LEU A 70 -5.24 1.81 7.58
N SER A 71 -5.54 2.56 6.50
CA SER A 71 -6.89 2.58 5.91
C SER A 71 -7.28 1.29 5.19
N LEU A 72 -6.29 0.58 4.63
CA LEU A 72 -6.47 -0.64 3.84
C LEU A 72 -6.49 -1.91 4.70
N ASN A 73 -6.01 -1.84 5.94
CA ASN A 73 -5.86 -2.99 6.82
C ASN A 73 -6.71 -2.86 8.09
N SER A 74 -7.15 -4.01 8.62
CA SER A 74 -7.88 -4.03 9.88
C SER A 74 -7.00 -3.55 11.05
N TRP A 75 -7.64 -3.07 12.11
CA TRP A 75 -6.97 -2.59 13.33
C TRP A 75 -6.04 -3.63 13.97
N TYR A 76 -6.30 -4.93 13.76
CA TYR A 76 -5.45 -6.03 14.21
C TYR A 76 -4.02 -5.95 13.65
N HIS A 77 -3.85 -5.38 12.45
CA HIS A 77 -2.54 -5.21 11.82
C HIS A 77 -1.89 -3.85 12.12
N HIS A 78 -2.59 -2.90 12.74
CA HIS A 78 -2.07 -1.54 12.91
C HIS A 78 -0.81 -1.51 13.77
N GLY A 79 -0.69 -2.37 14.79
CA GLY A 79 0.52 -2.47 15.61
C GLY A 79 1.76 -2.81 14.78
N VAL A 80 1.70 -3.89 14.00
CA VAL A 80 2.83 -4.33 13.16
C VAL A 80 3.13 -3.37 12.00
N ILE A 81 2.10 -2.69 11.47
CA ILE A 81 2.27 -1.62 10.47
C ILE A 81 3.05 -0.45 11.07
N MET A 82 2.71 -0.02 12.29
CA MET A 82 3.39 1.09 12.97
C MET A 82 4.84 0.74 13.32
N GLU A 83 5.09 -0.52 13.71
CA GLU A 83 6.45 -1.01 13.99
C GLU A 83 7.33 -0.93 12.74
N ALA A 84 6.87 -1.50 11.62
CA ALA A 84 7.61 -1.48 10.36
C ALA A 84 7.84 -0.05 9.85
N PHE A 85 6.81 0.80 9.96
CA PHE A 85 6.91 2.21 9.60
C PHE A 85 7.97 2.94 10.44
N THR A 86 8.01 2.69 11.74
CA THR A 86 8.96 3.35 12.66
C THR A 86 10.40 2.97 12.33
N GLU A 87 10.69 1.71 11.99
CA GLU A 87 12.03 1.30 11.54
C GLU A 87 12.47 2.03 10.26
N ILE A 88 11.57 2.14 9.27
CA ILE A 88 11.84 2.87 8.03
C ILE A 88 12.06 4.35 8.32
N TRP A 89 11.19 4.96 9.13
CA TRP A 89 11.29 6.37 9.50
C TRP A 89 12.62 6.70 10.16
N ASN A 90 13.04 5.88 11.13
CA ASN A 90 14.31 6.06 11.82
C ASN A 90 15.48 5.95 10.84
N THR A 91 15.43 4.97 9.93
CA THR A 91 16.46 4.77 8.89
C THR A 91 16.55 5.97 7.93
N MET A 92 15.43 6.60 7.57
CA MET A 92 15.43 7.70 6.60
C MET A 92 15.74 9.07 7.21
N PHE A 93 15.39 9.29 8.49
CA PHE A 93 15.43 10.62 9.10
C PHE A 93 16.27 10.74 10.38
N LEU A 94 16.58 9.64 11.06
CA LEU A 94 17.33 9.67 12.33
C LEU A 94 18.76 9.12 12.19
N ASP A 95 18.98 8.18 11.28
CA ASP A 95 20.29 7.59 10.96
C ASP A 95 20.67 7.80 9.47
N PRO A 96 20.92 9.05 9.01
CA PRO A 96 21.16 9.36 7.60
C PRO A 96 22.53 8.94 7.05
#